data_AF-A0A7J2NLE6-F1
#
_entry.id   AF-A0A7J2NLE6-F1
#
_cell.length_a   1.000
_cell.length_b   1.000
_cell.length_c   1.000
_cell.angle_alpha   90.00
_cell.angle_beta   90.00
_cell.angle_gamma   90.00
#
_symmetry.space_group_name_H-M   'P 1'
#
loop_
_entity.id
_entity.type
_entity.pdbx_description
1 polymer ?
#
loop_
_entity_poly.entity_id
_entity_poly.type
_entity_poly.pdbx_seq_one_letter_code
_entity_poly.pdbx_strand_id
1 'polypeptide(L)'
;MKITIRMLSIAAIILWIVILFFSVTAVYSVMNLGIDAGEVQMLPSGNGIAFSLPFAITNNGYYELADLNLTTCVTDPDGKVLDLTETFVPSIPRGSNVDATHTISVDLDSILSMNYVSLLLNDSSFNVEILAGLNFARAIPVQLSTNTTIPWGAPFAHFSIGAISVSLHNSTHVKATMPVSFENHAVIDITGTLKVEVYNDSNERVASGTASIDAPSQQRYVDSILVYARQQDASKLTSSGKMHLIFETPVFVVEWWEQYG
;
A
#
# COMPACT_ATOMS: atom_id res chain seq x y z
N MET A 1 59.59 3.29 38.00
CA MET A 1 59.38 3.19 36.54
C MET A 1 59.28 1.75 36.02
N LYS A 2 60.22 0.83 36.33
CA LYS A 2 60.17 -0.55 35.79
C LYS A 2 58.93 -1.37 36.19
N ILE A 3 58.42 -1.20 37.42
CA ILE A 3 57.23 -1.91 37.91
C ILE A 3 55.97 -1.41 37.19
N THR A 4 55.84 -0.11 37.01
CA THR A 4 54.71 0.53 36.32
C THR A 4 54.61 0.07 34.86
N ILE A 5 55.73 0.00 34.14
CA ILE A 5 55.77 -0.48 32.75
C ILE A 5 55.41 -1.98 32.66
N ARG A 6 55.86 -2.78 33.63
CA ARG A 6 55.56 -4.22 33.68
C ARG A 6 54.09 -4.50 34.00
N MET A 7 53.50 -3.73 34.91
CA MET A 7 52.06 -3.76 35.23
C MET A 7 51.22 -3.36 34.01
N LEU A 8 51.65 -2.32 33.28
CA LEU A 8 50.98 -1.88 32.06
C LEU A 8 50.99 -2.95 30.97
N SER A 9 52.12 -3.64 30.80
CA SER A 9 52.24 -4.74 29.84
C SER A 9 51.33 -5.92 30.19
N ILE A 10 51.23 -6.30 31.48
CA ILE A 10 50.32 -7.38 31.93
C ILE A 10 48.86 -6.97 31.72
N ALA A 11 48.50 -5.73 32.08
CA ALA A 11 47.15 -5.21 31.88
C ALA A 11 46.77 -5.21 30.38
N ALA A 12 47.70 -4.82 29.50
CA ALA A 12 47.49 -4.86 28.06
C ALA A 12 47.25 -6.29 27.55
N ILE A 13 48.04 -7.27 28.01
CA ILE A 13 47.85 -8.69 27.64
C ILE A 13 46.48 -9.19 28.08
N ILE A 14 46.06 -8.92 29.32
CA ILE A 14 44.75 -9.31 29.83
C ILE A 14 43.63 -8.68 29.00
N LEU A 15 43.75 -7.38 28.71
CA LEU A 15 42.79 -6.66 27.88
C LEU A 15 42.65 -7.31 26.48
N TRP A 16 43.76 -7.65 25.83
CA TRP A 16 43.75 -8.32 24.53
C TRP A 16 43.08 -9.69 24.57
N ILE A 17 43.32 -10.47 25.63
CA ILE A 17 42.65 -11.77 25.81
C ILE A 17 41.14 -11.57 25.96
N VAL A 18 40.70 -10.59 26.75
CA VAL A 18 39.27 -10.28 26.93
C VAL A 18 38.63 -9.83 25.62
N ILE A 19 39.30 -8.96 24.86
CA ILE A 19 38.80 -8.49 23.55
C ILE A 19 38.69 -9.66 22.57
N LEU A 20 39.69 -10.53 22.50
CA LEU A 20 39.67 -11.69 21.60
C LEU A 20 38.56 -12.66 21.98
N PHE A 21 38.41 -12.97 23.28
CA PHE A 21 37.35 -13.82 23.79
C PHE A 21 35.95 -13.24 23.50
N PHE A 22 35.76 -11.95 23.75
CA PHE A 22 34.51 -11.24 23.44
C PHE A 22 34.22 -11.26 21.92
N SER A 23 35.23 -11.03 21.09
CA SER A 23 35.06 -11.03 19.63
C SER A 23 34.63 -12.41 19.12
N VAL A 24 35.27 -13.49 19.58
CA VAL A 24 34.92 -14.86 19.18
C VAL A 24 33.50 -15.22 19.62
N THR A 25 33.13 -14.89 20.86
CA THR A 25 31.79 -15.18 21.39
C THR A 25 30.70 -14.31 20.77
N ALA A 26 31.01 -13.06 20.40
CA ALA A 26 30.11 -12.16 19.68
C ALA A 26 29.83 -12.69 18.26
N VAL A 27 30.87 -13.06 17.51
CA VAL A 27 30.72 -13.65 16.17
C VAL A 27 29.93 -14.95 16.23
N TYR A 28 30.24 -15.83 17.18
CA TYR A 28 29.48 -17.07 17.39
C TYR A 28 27.99 -16.79 17.67
N SER A 29 27.70 -15.78 18.48
CA SER A 29 26.32 -15.43 18.83
C SER A 29 25.54 -14.91 17.62
N VAL A 30 26.15 -14.06 16.80
CA VAL A 30 25.54 -13.56 15.54
C VAL A 30 25.29 -14.71 14.56
N MET A 31 26.24 -15.64 14.42
CA MET A 31 26.08 -16.82 13.55
C MET A 31 24.97 -17.78 14.01
N ASN A 32 24.58 -17.72 15.29
CA ASN A 32 23.50 -18.52 15.87
C ASN A 32 22.19 -17.73 16.06
N LEU A 33 22.06 -16.58 15.41
CA LEU A 33 20.76 -15.92 15.29
C LEU A 33 19.94 -16.61 14.19
N GLY A 34 18.78 -17.11 14.57
CA GLY A 34 17.75 -17.51 13.62
C GLY A 34 16.86 -16.32 13.33
N ILE A 35 16.76 -15.91 12.08
CA ILE A 35 15.80 -14.91 11.62
C ILE A 35 14.88 -15.63 10.64
N ASP A 36 13.60 -15.65 10.96
CA ASP A 36 12.55 -16.14 10.08
C ASP A 36 11.64 -14.98 9.74
N ALA A 37 11.58 -14.63 8.47
CA ALA A 37 10.66 -13.62 7.96
C ALA A 37 9.58 -14.38 7.19
N GLY A 38 8.35 -14.32 7.67
CA GLY A 38 7.22 -14.90 6.97
C GLY A 38 6.87 -14.13 5.71
N GLU A 39 5.85 -14.61 5.01
CA GLU A 39 5.36 -13.94 3.80
C GLU A 39 4.60 -12.65 4.16
N VAL A 40 4.80 -11.60 3.35
CA VAL A 40 4.02 -10.37 3.45
C VAL A 40 2.58 -10.68 3.05
N GLN A 41 1.64 -10.41 3.95
CA GLN A 41 0.21 -10.56 3.69
C GLN A 41 -0.41 -9.19 3.49
N MET A 42 -1.16 -9.03 2.40
CA MET A 42 -1.99 -7.86 2.15
C MET A 42 -3.42 -8.19 2.58
N LEU A 43 -3.92 -7.47 3.58
CA LEU A 43 -5.23 -7.70 4.16
C LEU A 43 -6.08 -6.43 4.06
N PRO A 44 -7.39 -6.54 3.80
CA PRO A 44 -8.29 -5.41 3.97
C PRO A 44 -8.25 -4.91 5.43
N SER A 45 -8.14 -3.60 5.61
CA SER A 45 -8.27 -2.91 6.90
C SER A 45 -9.52 -2.02 6.85
N GLY A 46 -10.07 -1.63 8.01
CA GLY A 46 -11.38 -0.97 8.07
C GLY A 46 -11.57 0.21 7.11
N ASN A 47 -10.54 1.05 6.93
CA ASN A 47 -10.53 2.18 6.01
C ASN A 47 -9.52 2.04 4.87
N GLY A 48 -8.86 0.88 4.73
CA GLY A 48 -7.78 0.76 3.77
C GLY A 48 -7.22 -0.62 3.59
N ILE A 49 -5.90 -0.68 3.43
CA ILE A 49 -5.17 -1.92 3.24
C ILE A 49 -4.05 -1.99 4.28
N ALA A 50 -3.94 -3.14 4.94
CA ALA A 50 -2.88 -3.44 5.88
C ALA A 50 -1.90 -4.44 5.27
N PHE A 51 -0.61 -4.14 5.38
CA PHE A 51 0.47 -5.06 5.06
C PHE A 51 1.01 -5.62 6.36
N SER A 52 0.91 -6.93 6.53
CA SER A 52 1.37 -7.64 7.71
C SER A 52 2.58 -8.49 7.35
N LEU A 53 3.72 -8.19 7.97
CA LEU A 53 4.95 -8.98 7.90
C LEU A 53 5.20 -9.65 9.26
N PRO A 54 4.82 -10.93 9.43
CA PRO A 54 5.21 -11.69 10.60
C PRO A 54 6.70 -12.03 10.53
N PHE A 55 7.40 -11.88 11.65
CA PHE A 55 8.80 -12.26 11.76
C PHE A 55 9.08 -12.90 13.13
N ALA A 56 10.00 -13.85 13.15
CA ALA A 56 10.49 -14.49 14.35
C ALA A 56 12.01 -14.35 14.45
N ILE A 57 12.50 -14.06 15.66
CA ILE A 57 13.93 -13.97 15.94
C ILE A 57 14.25 -14.91 17.09
N THR A 58 15.01 -15.95 16.76
CA THR A 58 15.54 -16.92 17.72
C THR A 58 16.98 -16.56 18.08
N ASN A 59 17.22 -16.22 19.33
CA ASN A 59 18.54 -15.88 19.83
C ASN A 59 19.19 -17.08 20.53
N ASN A 60 19.95 -17.91 19.81
CA ASN A 60 20.74 -19.00 20.40
C ASN A 60 22.17 -18.56 20.80
N GLY A 61 22.44 -17.25 20.78
CA GLY A 61 23.73 -16.68 21.15
C GLY A 61 23.94 -16.56 22.66
N TYR A 62 25.13 -16.05 23.04
CA TYR A 62 25.50 -15.82 24.43
C TYR A 62 25.02 -14.47 24.98
N TYR A 63 24.66 -13.53 24.09
CA TYR A 63 24.31 -12.15 24.42
C TYR A 63 22.86 -11.85 24.09
N GLU A 64 22.24 -10.92 24.82
CA GLU A 64 20.92 -10.41 24.48
C GLU A 64 20.97 -9.51 23.23
N LEU A 65 19.86 -9.47 22.50
CA LEU A 65 19.57 -8.42 21.53
C LEU A 65 18.65 -7.42 22.23
N ALA A 66 19.03 -6.15 22.28
CA ALA A 66 18.23 -5.11 22.90
C ALA A 66 17.76 -4.11 21.85
N ASP A 67 16.65 -3.45 22.14
CA ASP A 67 16.17 -2.27 21.41
C ASP A 67 16.04 -2.51 19.89
N LEU A 68 15.49 -3.66 19.48
CA LEU A 68 15.18 -3.89 18.08
C LEU A 68 14.09 -2.91 17.65
N ASN A 69 14.39 -2.06 16.70
CA ASN A 69 13.46 -1.15 16.06
C ASN A 69 13.41 -1.44 14.57
N LEU A 70 12.21 -1.70 14.06
CA LEU A 70 11.93 -1.88 12.65
C LEU A 70 11.08 -0.71 12.16
N THR A 71 11.67 0.17 11.38
CA THR A 71 11.01 1.31 10.76
C THR A 71 10.79 1.00 9.28
N THR A 72 9.56 1.12 8.80
CA THR A 72 9.23 0.98 7.38
C THR A 72 8.61 2.25 6.86
N CYS A 73 9.16 2.76 5.76
CA CYS A 73 8.66 3.92 5.03
C CYS A 73 8.09 3.43 3.70
N VAL A 74 6.81 3.73 3.44
CA VAL A 74 6.15 3.43 2.18
C VAL A 74 5.99 4.71 1.39
N THR A 75 6.48 4.70 0.16
CA THR A 75 6.36 5.83 -0.77
C THR A 75 5.68 5.41 -2.06
N ASP A 76 5.01 6.37 -2.69
CA ASP A 76 4.47 6.21 -4.03
C ASP A 76 5.60 6.17 -5.09
N PRO A 77 5.26 5.90 -6.37
CA PRO A 77 6.24 5.96 -7.46
C PRO A 77 6.91 7.34 -7.63
N ASP A 78 6.25 8.41 -7.19
CA ASP A 78 6.74 9.79 -7.29
C ASP A 78 7.60 10.21 -6.07
N GLY A 79 7.80 9.32 -5.10
CA GLY A 79 8.62 9.51 -3.90
C GLY A 79 7.89 10.18 -2.71
N LYS A 80 6.57 10.36 -2.78
CA LYS A 80 5.76 10.87 -1.68
C LYS A 80 5.53 9.80 -0.62
N VAL A 81 5.74 10.16 0.64
CA VAL A 81 5.50 9.26 1.78
C VAL A 81 4.00 9.07 1.97
N LEU A 82 3.57 7.80 1.90
CA LEU A 82 2.21 7.36 2.18
C LEU A 82 2.05 6.94 3.64
N ASP A 83 3.05 6.25 4.18
CA ASP A 83 3.05 5.82 5.58
C ASP A 83 4.48 5.67 6.14
N LEU A 84 4.59 5.81 7.47
CA LEU A 84 5.80 5.55 8.24
C LEU A 84 5.40 4.80 9.52
N THR A 85 5.72 3.51 9.55
CA THR A 85 5.37 2.63 10.67
C THR A 85 6.62 2.13 11.39
N GLU A 86 6.56 2.08 12.71
CA GLU A 86 7.63 1.53 13.55
C GLU A 86 7.15 0.34 14.38
N THR A 87 8.02 -0.64 14.60
CA THR A 87 7.78 -1.76 15.50
C THR A 87 8.98 -1.97 16.40
N PHE A 88 8.73 -1.92 17.71
CA PHE A 88 9.77 -1.96 18.72
C PHE A 88 9.69 -3.22 19.58
N VAL A 89 10.80 -3.95 19.67
CA VAL A 89 10.99 -5.09 20.57
C VAL A 89 12.10 -4.75 21.56
N PRO A 90 11.80 -4.55 22.85
CA PRO A 90 12.75 -4.00 23.81
C PRO A 90 13.92 -4.93 24.13
N SER A 91 13.70 -6.25 24.17
CA SER A 91 14.74 -7.22 24.48
C SER A 91 14.37 -8.62 23.98
N ILE A 92 15.37 -9.31 23.43
CA ILE A 92 15.34 -10.72 23.04
C ILE A 92 16.45 -11.44 23.84
N PRO A 93 16.11 -12.02 25.01
CA PRO A 93 17.06 -12.72 25.86
C PRO A 93 17.76 -13.89 25.17
N ARG A 94 18.90 -14.31 25.73
CA ARG A 94 19.61 -15.50 25.27
C ARG A 94 18.72 -16.75 25.40
N GLY A 95 18.80 -17.63 24.41
CA GLY A 95 18.04 -18.89 24.35
C GLY A 95 16.53 -18.70 24.21
N SER A 96 16.08 -17.52 23.78
CA SER A 96 14.65 -17.22 23.60
C SER A 96 14.29 -16.99 22.13
N ASN A 97 13.00 -17.11 21.84
CA ASN A 97 12.41 -16.71 20.57
C ASN A 97 11.42 -15.57 20.82
N VAL A 98 11.39 -14.61 19.90
CA VAL A 98 10.35 -13.58 19.85
C VAL A 98 9.65 -13.67 18.51
N ASP A 99 8.33 -13.83 18.56
CA ASP A 99 7.45 -13.75 17.41
C ASP A 99 6.75 -12.37 17.45
N ALA A 100 6.88 -11.60 16.39
CA ALA A 100 6.29 -10.28 16.26
C ALA A 100 5.71 -10.08 14.86
N THR A 101 4.86 -9.07 14.72
CA THR A 101 4.24 -8.74 13.44
C THR A 101 4.35 -7.26 13.20
N HIS A 102 5.00 -6.90 12.09
CA HIS A 102 5.07 -5.53 11.62
C HIS A 102 3.86 -5.27 10.72
N THR A 103 2.97 -4.37 11.15
CA THR A 103 1.72 -4.08 10.42
C THR A 103 1.74 -2.63 9.94
N ILE A 104 1.81 -2.44 8.63
CA ILE A 104 1.77 -1.15 7.96
C ILE A 104 0.33 -0.94 7.51
N SER A 105 -0.31 0.16 7.89
CA SER A 105 -1.70 0.45 7.50
C SER A 105 -1.73 1.65 6.57
N VAL A 106 -2.12 1.42 5.32
CA VAL A 106 -2.28 2.48 4.33
C VAL A 106 -3.76 2.81 4.20
N ASP A 107 -4.11 4.05 4.52
CA ASP A 107 -5.46 4.58 4.37
C ASP A 107 -5.80 4.76 2.88
N LEU A 108 -6.97 4.28 2.45
CA LEU A 108 -7.39 4.51 1.06
C LEU A 108 -7.73 5.97 0.83
N ASP A 109 -8.21 6.71 1.83
CA ASP A 109 -8.48 8.13 1.64
C ASP A 109 -7.19 8.89 1.32
N SER A 110 -6.04 8.52 1.89
CA SER A 110 -4.76 9.17 1.57
C SER A 110 -4.26 8.83 0.15
N ILE A 111 -4.49 7.60 -0.32
CA ILE A 111 -4.17 7.19 -1.70
C ILE A 111 -5.10 7.90 -2.70
N LEU A 112 -6.38 8.06 -2.37
CA LEU A 112 -7.44 8.43 -3.31
C LEU A 112 -7.86 9.90 -3.29
N SER A 113 -7.61 10.63 -2.18
CA SER A 113 -7.86 12.08 -2.06
C SER A 113 -6.82 12.95 -2.76
N MET A 114 -5.72 12.33 -3.19
CA MET A 114 -4.66 12.97 -3.96
C MET A 114 -4.89 12.62 -5.44
N ASN A 115 -4.38 13.45 -6.37
CA ASN A 115 -4.57 13.35 -7.84
C ASN A 115 -4.13 12.03 -8.52
N TYR A 116 -4.12 10.89 -7.83
CA TYR A 116 -3.74 9.56 -8.30
C TYR A 116 -4.93 8.77 -8.84
N VAL A 117 -5.76 9.41 -9.69
CA VAL A 117 -6.68 8.67 -10.56
C VAL A 117 -5.91 7.57 -11.34
N SER A 118 -4.62 7.79 -11.60
CA SER A 118 -3.71 6.79 -12.16
C SER A 118 -3.61 5.50 -11.34
N LEU A 119 -3.57 5.54 -10.00
CA LEU A 119 -3.53 4.34 -9.15
C LEU A 119 -4.87 3.59 -9.14
N LEU A 120 -5.97 4.28 -9.47
CA LEU A 120 -7.27 3.65 -9.60
C LEU A 120 -7.46 2.93 -10.93
N LEU A 121 -6.89 3.49 -11.99
CA LEU A 121 -7.09 3.01 -13.36
C LEU A 121 -5.94 2.11 -13.85
N ASN A 122 -4.76 2.21 -13.24
CA ASN A 122 -3.56 1.47 -13.66
C ASN A 122 -2.85 0.81 -12.47
N ASP A 123 -2.40 -0.42 -12.71
CA ASP A 123 -1.54 -1.12 -11.77
C ASP A 123 -0.22 -0.37 -11.56
N SER A 124 0.32 -0.47 -10.35
CA SER A 124 1.53 0.25 -9.95
C SER A 124 2.30 -0.54 -8.88
N SER A 125 3.28 0.10 -8.27
CA SER A 125 4.06 -0.46 -7.17
C SER A 125 4.45 0.62 -6.19
N PHE A 126 4.26 0.36 -4.89
CA PHE A 126 4.79 1.22 -3.85
C PHE A 126 6.23 0.86 -3.56
N ASN A 127 7.07 1.86 -3.35
CA ASN A 127 8.43 1.68 -2.89
C ASN A 127 8.43 1.56 -1.38
N VAL A 128 9.19 0.61 -0.87
CA VAL A 128 9.25 0.33 0.57
C VAL A 128 10.70 0.33 1.00
N GLU A 129 11.02 1.21 1.94
CA GLU A 129 12.32 1.24 2.61
C GLU A 129 12.15 0.70 4.03
N ILE A 130 12.95 -0.31 4.35
CA ILE A 130 12.92 -0.99 5.65
C ILE A 130 14.26 -0.74 6.34
N LEU A 131 14.19 -0.20 7.54
CA LEU A 131 15.31 0.12 8.40
C LEU A 131 15.18 -0.70 9.70
N ALA A 132 16.08 -1.64 9.91
CA ALA A 132 16.15 -2.43 11.13
C ALA A 132 17.38 -2.02 11.95
N GLY A 133 17.17 -1.57 13.17
CA GLY A 133 18.23 -1.25 14.13
C GLY A 133 18.13 -2.11 15.37
N LEU A 134 19.26 -2.53 15.95
CA LEU A 134 19.29 -3.21 17.25
C LEU A 134 20.61 -2.94 17.99
N ASN A 135 20.60 -3.16 19.30
CA ASN A 135 21.78 -3.15 20.15
C ASN A 135 22.19 -4.57 20.54
N PHE A 136 23.28 -5.06 19.96
CA PHE A 136 23.85 -6.35 20.32
C PHE A 136 24.63 -6.24 21.63
N ALA A 137 24.32 -7.10 22.61
CA ALA A 137 24.93 -7.11 23.94
C ALA A 137 24.89 -5.74 24.66
N ARG A 138 23.93 -4.87 24.31
CA ARG A 138 23.84 -3.45 24.75
C ARG A 138 25.10 -2.60 24.51
N ALA A 139 26.02 -3.08 23.67
CA ALA A 139 27.32 -2.45 23.46
C ALA A 139 27.59 -2.12 21.99
N ILE A 140 27.05 -2.92 21.07
CA ILE A 140 27.32 -2.81 19.64
C ILE A 140 26.00 -2.49 18.93
N PRO A 141 25.78 -1.23 18.50
CA PRO A 141 24.65 -0.91 17.65
C PRO A 141 24.87 -1.50 16.25
N VAL A 142 23.83 -2.14 15.72
CA VAL A 142 23.80 -2.70 14.37
C VAL A 142 22.59 -2.13 13.65
N GLN A 143 22.78 -1.72 12.40
CA GLN A 143 21.71 -1.24 11.55
C GLN A 143 21.81 -1.92 10.19
N LEU A 144 20.65 -2.27 9.64
CA LEU A 144 20.46 -2.85 8.33
C LEU A 144 19.38 -2.04 7.62
N SER A 145 19.63 -1.72 6.37
CA SER A 145 18.63 -1.10 5.49
C SER A 145 18.45 -1.95 4.25
N THR A 146 17.21 -2.07 3.80
CA THR A 146 16.88 -2.72 2.53
C THR A 146 15.70 -2.02 1.89
N ASN A 147 15.61 -2.14 0.57
CA ASN A 147 14.51 -1.63 -0.20
C ASN A 147 13.82 -2.78 -0.93
N THR A 148 12.50 -2.65 -1.06
CA THR A 148 11.68 -3.57 -1.84
C THR A 148 10.51 -2.80 -2.44
N THR A 149 9.71 -3.49 -3.24
CA THR A 149 8.47 -2.94 -3.78
C THR A 149 7.29 -3.81 -3.41
N ILE A 150 6.14 -3.18 -3.22
CA ILE A 150 4.87 -3.86 -3.00
C ILE A 150 3.99 -3.60 -4.23
N PRO A 151 3.48 -4.65 -4.91
CA PRO A 151 2.60 -4.46 -6.05
C PRO A 151 1.26 -3.86 -5.61
N TRP A 152 0.78 -2.88 -6.36
CA TRP A 152 -0.54 -2.28 -6.22
C TRP A 152 -1.39 -2.65 -7.43
N GLY A 153 -2.55 -3.25 -7.18
CA GLY A 153 -3.53 -3.56 -8.22
C GLY A 153 -4.63 -2.51 -8.27
N ALA A 154 -4.89 -1.97 -9.46
CA ALA A 154 -5.91 -0.95 -9.69
C ALA A 154 -7.34 -1.50 -9.51
N PRO A 155 -8.19 -0.84 -8.70
CA PRO A 155 -9.61 -1.15 -8.56
C PRO A 155 -10.44 -1.09 -9.86
N PHE A 156 -10.05 -0.21 -10.79
CA PHE A 156 -10.75 0.04 -12.05
C PHE A 156 -9.81 -0.15 -13.24
N ALA A 157 -8.97 -1.18 -13.19
CA ALA A 157 -8.04 -1.48 -14.28
C ALA A 157 -8.79 -1.66 -15.61
N HIS A 158 -8.21 -1.14 -16.69
CA HIS A 158 -8.81 -1.22 -18.03
C HIS A 158 -10.24 -0.68 -18.12
N PHE A 159 -10.55 0.36 -17.32
CA PHE A 159 -11.86 1.02 -17.39
C PHE A 159 -12.19 1.42 -18.83
N SER A 160 -13.37 1.01 -19.28
CA SER A 160 -13.83 1.24 -20.64
C SER A 160 -15.33 1.48 -20.70
N ILE A 161 -15.71 2.39 -21.58
CA ILE A 161 -17.10 2.69 -21.90
C ILE A 161 -17.35 2.19 -23.33
N GLY A 162 -18.30 1.27 -23.46
CA GLY A 162 -18.69 0.70 -24.74
C GLY A 162 -19.56 1.64 -25.57
N ALA A 163 -20.03 1.14 -26.71
CA ALA A 163 -20.89 1.91 -27.62
C ALA A 163 -22.22 2.30 -26.94
N ILE A 164 -22.45 3.61 -26.83
CA ILE A 164 -23.65 4.16 -26.22
C ILE A 164 -24.84 3.94 -27.16
N SER A 165 -25.91 3.35 -26.64
CA SER A 165 -27.17 3.20 -27.39
C SER A 165 -28.25 4.10 -26.81
N VAL A 166 -28.93 4.83 -27.68
CA VAL A 166 -29.95 5.82 -27.29
C VAL A 166 -31.31 5.35 -27.79
N SER A 167 -32.29 5.31 -26.89
CA SER A 167 -33.66 4.85 -27.19
C SER A 167 -34.70 5.75 -26.51
N LEU A 168 -35.89 5.83 -27.08
CA LEU A 168 -36.98 6.57 -26.46
C LEU A 168 -37.44 5.83 -25.20
N HIS A 169 -37.48 6.52 -24.05
CA HIS A 169 -37.98 5.92 -22.81
C HIS A 169 -39.48 6.18 -22.64
N ASN A 170 -39.89 7.42 -22.83
CA ASN A 170 -41.29 7.87 -22.81
C ASN A 170 -41.45 9.15 -23.66
N SER A 171 -42.63 9.76 -23.64
CA SER A 171 -42.93 10.97 -24.43
C SER A 171 -42.17 12.23 -23.99
N THR A 172 -41.41 12.19 -22.90
CA THR A 172 -40.69 13.35 -22.35
C THR A 172 -39.21 13.08 -22.09
N HIS A 173 -38.76 11.81 -22.14
CA HIS A 173 -37.41 11.38 -21.79
C HIS A 173 -36.85 10.36 -22.79
N VAL A 174 -35.54 10.46 -22.98
CA VAL A 174 -34.71 9.54 -23.74
C VAL A 174 -33.83 8.77 -22.76
N LYS A 175 -33.63 7.48 -23.02
CA LYS A 175 -32.76 6.59 -22.26
C LYS A 175 -31.52 6.27 -23.08
N ALA A 176 -30.36 6.60 -22.55
CA ALA A 176 -29.08 6.12 -23.02
C ALA A 176 -28.64 4.91 -22.17
N THR A 177 -28.17 3.86 -22.83
CA THR A 177 -27.57 2.68 -22.19
C THR A 177 -26.09 2.68 -22.52
N MET A 178 -25.27 2.76 -21.49
CA MET A 178 -23.81 2.88 -21.59
C MET A 178 -23.17 1.62 -21.01
N PRO A 179 -22.67 0.69 -21.82
CA PRO A 179 -21.93 -0.46 -21.33
C PRO A 179 -20.65 0.03 -20.66
N VAL A 180 -20.35 -0.47 -19.46
CA VAL A 180 -19.13 -0.17 -18.71
C VAL A 180 -18.46 -1.47 -18.32
N SER A 181 -17.14 -1.54 -18.50
CA SER A 181 -16.37 -2.67 -18.00
C SER A 181 -15.01 -2.26 -17.46
N PHE A 182 -14.55 -2.98 -16.45
CA PHE A 182 -13.23 -2.84 -15.84
C PHE A 182 -12.85 -4.15 -15.13
N GLU A 183 -11.60 -4.25 -14.71
CA GLU A 183 -11.06 -5.36 -13.93
C GLU A 183 -10.63 -4.84 -12.55
N ASN A 184 -11.13 -5.47 -11.49
CA ASN A 184 -10.71 -5.14 -10.13
C ASN A 184 -9.46 -5.95 -9.79
N HIS A 185 -8.28 -5.35 -9.95
CA HIS A 185 -7.01 -5.97 -9.56
C HIS A 185 -6.65 -5.71 -8.09
N ALA A 186 -7.48 -4.97 -7.33
CA ALA A 186 -7.23 -4.76 -5.91
C ALA A 186 -7.50 -6.03 -5.10
N VAL A 187 -6.90 -6.14 -3.91
CA VAL A 187 -7.14 -7.25 -2.97
C VAL A 187 -8.44 -7.11 -2.17
N ILE A 188 -9.21 -6.06 -2.46
CA ILE A 188 -10.47 -5.72 -1.78
C ILE A 188 -11.62 -5.70 -2.78
N ASP A 189 -12.82 -6.01 -2.29
CA ASP A 189 -14.04 -5.85 -3.06
C ASP A 189 -14.37 -4.36 -3.23
N ILE A 190 -14.83 -4.00 -4.42
CA ILE A 190 -15.21 -2.63 -4.76
C ILE A 190 -16.72 -2.55 -4.87
N THR A 191 -17.33 -1.99 -3.83
CA THR A 191 -18.78 -1.78 -3.75
C THR A 191 -19.10 -0.31 -3.59
N GLY A 192 -19.99 0.22 -4.42
CA GLY A 192 -20.33 1.64 -4.38
C GLY A 192 -21.39 2.04 -5.38
N THR A 193 -21.58 3.34 -5.55
CA THR A 193 -22.45 3.92 -6.57
C THR A 193 -21.61 4.69 -7.57
N LEU A 194 -21.67 4.30 -8.84
CA LEU A 194 -21.11 5.06 -9.93
C LEU A 194 -22.18 5.99 -10.49
N LYS A 195 -21.93 7.29 -10.38
CA LYS A 195 -22.73 8.35 -10.96
C LYS A 195 -22.04 8.86 -12.22
N VAL A 196 -22.84 9.02 -13.27
CA VAL A 196 -22.38 9.52 -14.57
C VAL A 196 -23.15 10.79 -14.89
N GLU A 197 -22.43 11.85 -15.23
CA GLU A 197 -22.99 13.08 -15.76
C GLU A 197 -22.43 13.33 -17.17
N VAL A 198 -23.32 13.50 -18.15
CA VAL A 198 -22.94 13.65 -19.56
C VAL A 198 -23.04 15.11 -19.95
N TYR A 199 -21.96 15.65 -20.52
CA TYR A 199 -21.80 17.02 -20.96
C TYR A 199 -21.53 17.08 -22.47
N ASN A 200 -22.19 18.01 -23.15
CA ASN A 200 -21.93 18.28 -24.57
C ASN A 200 -20.64 19.09 -24.79
N ASP A 201 -20.30 19.35 -26.05
CA ASP A 201 -19.12 20.14 -26.44
C ASP A 201 -19.13 21.59 -25.90
N SER A 202 -20.31 22.11 -25.55
CA SER A 202 -20.49 23.43 -24.92
C SER A 202 -20.42 23.39 -23.39
N ASN A 203 -20.06 22.23 -22.81
CA ASN A 203 -19.98 21.99 -21.37
C ASN A 203 -21.32 22.16 -20.63
N GLU A 204 -22.44 21.95 -21.34
CA GLU A 204 -23.78 21.91 -20.76
C GLU A 204 -24.12 20.46 -20.39
N ARG A 205 -24.60 20.24 -19.16
CA ARG A 205 -25.05 18.92 -18.70
C ARG A 205 -26.34 18.53 -19.42
N VAL A 206 -26.28 17.44 -20.17
CA VAL A 206 -27.39 16.92 -20.97
C VAL A 206 -28.14 15.80 -20.24
N ALA A 207 -27.42 14.97 -19.49
CA ALA A 207 -27.99 13.76 -18.91
C ALA A 207 -27.27 13.34 -17.62
N SER A 208 -27.91 12.50 -16.82
CA SER A 208 -27.25 11.83 -15.70
C SER A 208 -27.87 10.48 -15.36
N GLY A 209 -27.07 9.60 -14.80
CA GLY A 209 -27.50 8.29 -14.33
C GLY A 209 -26.66 7.83 -13.15
N THR A 210 -27.15 6.80 -12.47
CA THR A 210 -26.43 6.13 -11.40
C THR A 210 -26.55 4.62 -11.58
N ALA A 211 -25.52 3.89 -11.18
CA ALA A 211 -25.50 2.44 -11.13
C ALA A 211 -24.81 1.97 -9.85
N SER A 212 -25.29 0.88 -9.27
CA SER A 212 -24.59 0.21 -8.18
C SER A 212 -23.49 -0.67 -8.77
N ILE A 213 -22.29 -0.54 -8.24
CA ILE A 213 -21.13 -1.37 -8.57
C ILE A 213 -20.92 -2.35 -7.43
N ASP A 214 -20.75 -3.61 -7.80
CA ASP A 214 -20.31 -4.69 -6.93
C ASP A 214 -19.31 -5.52 -7.74
N ALA A 215 -18.03 -5.28 -7.50
CA ALA A 215 -16.92 -5.90 -8.21
C ALA A 215 -16.01 -6.59 -7.19
N PRO A 216 -16.15 -7.92 -7.01
CA PRO A 216 -15.28 -8.67 -6.10
C PRO A 216 -13.81 -8.54 -6.47
N SER A 217 -12.93 -8.73 -5.50
CA SER A 217 -11.48 -8.72 -5.68
C SER A 217 -11.04 -9.71 -6.78
N GLN A 218 -10.10 -9.28 -7.63
CA GLN A 218 -9.55 -10.06 -8.74
C GLN A 218 -10.57 -10.49 -9.80
N GLN A 219 -11.71 -9.78 -9.90
CA GLN A 219 -12.76 -10.10 -10.87
C GLN A 219 -13.02 -8.97 -11.85
N ARG A 220 -13.54 -9.36 -13.02
CA ARG A 220 -13.99 -8.44 -14.05
C ARG A 220 -15.43 -8.02 -13.79
N TYR A 221 -15.69 -6.72 -13.87
CA TYR A 221 -17.03 -6.14 -13.86
C TYR A 221 -17.47 -5.80 -15.30
N VAL A 222 -18.71 -6.18 -15.65
CA VAL A 222 -19.34 -5.82 -16.93
C VAL A 222 -20.82 -5.58 -16.67
N ASP A 223 -21.28 -4.35 -16.88
CA ASP A 223 -22.70 -4.00 -16.80
C ASP A 223 -23.01 -2.79 -17.70
N SER A 224 -24.22 -2.26 -17.61
CA SER A 224 -24.65 -1.06 -18.32
C SER A 224 -25.26 -0.04 -17.39
N ILE A 225 -24.79 1.20 -17.51
CA ILE A 225 -25.34 2.34 -16.79
C ILE A 225 -26.48 2.93 -17.61
N LEU A 226 -27.61 3.18 -16.94
CA LEU A 226 -28.76 3.81 -17.55
C LEU A 226 -28.75 5.29 -17.24
N VAL A 227 -28.71 6.10 -18.29
CA VAL A 227 -28.68 7.55 -18.22
C VAL A 227 -29.95 8.10 -18.85
N TYR A 228 -30.58 9.06 -18.16
CA TYR A 228 -31.83 9.66 -18.63
C TYR A 228 -31.62 11.13 -18.95
N ALA A 229 -32.16 11.56 -20.10
CA ALA A 229 -32.21 12.94 -20.53
C ALA A 229 -33.66 13.33 -20.86
N ARG A 230 -34.02 14.60 -20.69
CA ARG A 230 -35.29 15.10 -21.24
C ARG A 230 -35.20 15.16 -22.76
N GLN A 231 -36.31 14.98 -23.45
CA GLN A 231 -36.33 14.97 -24.92
C GLN A 231 -35.79 16.27 -25.53
N GLN A 232 -36.07 17.42 -24.90
CA GLN A 232 -35.53 18.73 -25.28
C GLN A 232 -34.01 18.87 -25.10
N ASP A 233 -33.43 18.10 -24.16
CA ASP A 233 -32.00 18.12 -23.86
C ASP A 233 -31.26 17.07 -24.70
N ALA A 234 -31.94 16.00 -25.14
CA ALA A 234 -31.37 14.99 -26.03
C ALA A 234 -30.89 15.58 -27.37
N SER A 235 -31.54 16.63 -27.88
CA SER A 235 -31.08 17.37 -29.07
C SER A 235 -29.80 18.19 -28.85
N LYS A 236 -29.38 18.38 -27.60
CA LYS A 236 -28.13 19.05 -27.22
C LYS A 236 -26.96 18.07 -27.13
N LEU A 237 -27.20 16.77 -27.26
CA LEU A 237 -26.15 15.76 -27.28
C LEU A 237 -25.37 15.89 -28.60
N THR A 238 -24.09 16.20 -28.49
CA THR A 238 -23.16 16.32 -29.62
C THR A 238 -22.50 14.98 -29.94
N SER A 239 -21.88 14.86 -31.11
CA SER A 239 -21.14 13.66 -31.51
C SER A 239 -19.91 13.40 -30.64
N SER A 240 -19.34 14.46 -30.07
CA SER A 240 -18.30 14.41 -29.04
C SER A 240 -18.78 15.07 -27.75
N GLY A 241 -18.05 14.88 -26.66
CA GLY A 241 -18.30 15.58 -25.40
C GLY A 241 -17.47 15.02 -24.26
N LYS A 242 -17.94 15.28 -23.03
CA LYS A 242 -17.27 14.81 -21.81
C LYS A 242 -18.25 14.11 -20.89
N MET A 243 -17.77 13.09 -20.20
CA MET A 243 -18.47 12.40 -19.12
C MET A 243 -17.72 12.66 -17.83
N HIS A 244 -18.46 13.07 -16.81
CA HIS A 244 -17.96 13.16 -15.45
C HIS A 244 -18.40 11.91 -14.70
N LEU A 245 -17.43 11.12 -14.28
CA LEU A 245 -17.62 9.87 -13.55
C LEU A 245 -17.32 10.15 -12.08
N ILE A 246 -18.28 9.84 -11.21
CA ILE A 246 -18.17 10.04 -9.77
C ILE A 246 -18.47 8.70 -9.12
N PHE A 247 -17.47 8.08 -8.51
CA PHE A 247 -17.62 6.83 -7.78
C PHE A 247 -17.65 7.11 -6.28
N GLU A 248 -18.75 6.72 -5.64
CA GLU A 248 -19.01 6.96 -4.22
C GLU A 248 -19.06 5.62 -3.48
N THR A 249 -18.20 5.47 -2.47
CA THR A 249 -18.23 4.36 -1.51
C THR A 249 -18.50 4.90 -0.10
N PRO A 250 -18.76 4.04 0.89
CA PRO A 250 -18.80 4.46 2.29
C PRO A 250 -17.47 5.03 2.82
N VAL A 251 -16.35 4.74 2.16
CA VAL A 251 -14.99 5.05 2.65
C VAL A 251 -14.36 6.24 1.91
N PHE A 252 -14.64 6.38 0.61
CA PHE A 252 -14.05 7.42 -0.23
C PHE A 252 -14.95 7.82 -1.41
N VAL A 253 -14.69 8.99 -1.98
CA VAL A 253 -15.30 9.47 -3.23
C VAL A 253 -14.19 9.82 -4.21
N VAL A 254 -14.32 9.35 -5.45
CA VAL A 254 -13.38 9.63 -6.54
C VAL A 254 -14.16 10.18 -7.72
N GLU A 255 -13.59 11.19 -8.38
CA GLU A 255 -14.12 11.72 -9.63
C GLU A 255 -13.06 11.81 -10.73
N TRP A 256 -13.47 11.53 -11.97
CA TRP A 256 -12.61 11.69 -13.15
C TRP A 256 -13.43 12.01 -14.40
N TRP A 257 -12.74 12.45 -15.44
CA TRP A 257 -13.34 12.88 -16.70
C TRP A 257 -12.92 11.97 -17.85
N GLU A 258 -13.91 11.50 -18.62
CA GLU A 258 -13.71 10.74 -19.84
C GLU A 258 -14.25 11.50 -21.05
N GLN A 259 -13.60 11.38 -22.20
CA GLN A 259 -14.13 11.90 -23.45
C GLN A 259 -14.97 10.83 -24.16
N TYR A 260 -16.00 11.25 -24.85
CA TYR A 260 -16.72 10.40 -25.81
C TYR A 260 -16.78 11.09 -27.17
N GLY A 261 -16.84 10.29 -28.24
CA GLY A 261 -16.90 10.76 -29.62
C GLY A 261 -15.83 10.18 -30.52
#